data_AF-A0A8T9CGB2-F1
#
_entry.id   AF-A0A8T9CGB2-F1
#
_cell.length_a   1.000
_cell.length_b   1.000
_cell.length_c   1.000
_cell.angle_alpha   90.00
_cell.angle_beta   90.00
_cell.angle_gamma   90.00
#
_symmetry.space_group_name_H-M   'P 1'
#
loop_
_entity.id
_entity.type
_entity.pdbx_description
1 polymer ?
#
loop_
_entity_poly.entity_id
_entity_poly.type
_entity_poly.pdbx_seq_one_letter_code
_entity_poly.pdbx_strand_id
1 'polypeptide(L)'
;MHISTLLPLLLAPLALSTHLRIAIQPTALLPNPSVLPPSTTASLTTLSSIHRAPLRVDNTFDFRNVSSGSYLLDVHCHTHAFAPLRVDVHEGDVKEVEAWGTFRGNEWANKGEAAVVRKSEEG
;
A
#
# COMPACT_ATOMS: atom_id res chain seq x y z
N MET A 1 44.51 -29.19 18.37
CA MET A 1 43.30 -29.62 17.64
C MET A 1 42.47 -28.36 17.37
N HIS A 2 42.57 -27.78 16.18
CA HIS A 2 41.81 -26.58 15.81
C HIS A 2 40.50 -27.01 15.16
N ILE A 3 39.39 -26.83 15.88
CA ILE A 3 38.05 -27.05 15.34
C ILE A 3 37.72 -25.82 14.49
N SER A 4 37.80 -25.99 13.17
CA SER A 4 37.37 -24.99 12.20
C SER A 4 35.84 -24.97 12.18
N THR A 5 35.24 -23.97 12.82
CA THR A 5 33.80 -23.70 12.76
C THR A 5 33.42 -23.22 11.36
N LEU A 6 32.86 -24.12 10.55
CA LEU A 6 32.17 -23.77 9.31
C LEU A 6 30.89 -23.02 9.70
N LEU A 7 30.88 -21.71 9.47
CA LEU A 7 29.70 -20.85 9.59
C LEU A 7 28.66 -21.31 8.55
N PRO A 8 27.47 -21.81 8.95
CA PRO A 8 26.42 -22.04 7.99
C PRO A 8 25.91 -20.67 7.55
N LEU A 9 26.18 -20.32 6.28
CA LEU A 9 25.61 -19.14 5.66
C LEU A 9 24.09 -19.35 5.59
N LEU A 10 23.35 -18.76 6.53
CA LEU A 10 21.89 -18.75 6.51
C LEU A 10 21.46 -18.09 5.19
N LEU A 11 20.91 -18.88 4.28
CA LEU A 11 20.31 -18.37 3.04
C LEU A 11 18.98 -17.72 3.40
N ALA A 12 19.02 -16.46 3.84
CA ALA A 12 17.80 -15.69 4.08
C ALA A 12 17.10 -15.44 2.73
N PRO A 13 15.79 -15.68 2.62
CA PRO A 13 15.06 -15.37 1.40
C PRO A 13 15.14 -13.85 1.14
N LEU A 14 15.57 -13.47 -0.07
CA LEU A 14 15.53 -12.09 -0.53
C LEU A 14 14.07 -11.71 -0.75
N ALA A 15 13.49 -10.96 0.18
CA ALA A 15 12.15 -10.44 0.00
C ALA A 15 12.19 -9.30 -1.02
N LEU A 16 11.54 -9.50 -2.17
CA LEU A 16 11.26 -8.42 -3.11
C LEU A 16 10.30 -7.43 -2.45
N SER A 17 10.50 -6.16 -2.78
CA SER A 17 9.70 -5.10 -2.22
C SER A 17 9.36 -4.03 -3.23
N THR A 18 8.11 -3.58 -3.15
CA THR A 18 7.50 -2.63 -4.08
C THR A 18 7.35 -1.27 -3.39
N HIS A 19 7.57 -0.19 -4.15
CA HIS A 19 7.19 1.17 -3.75
C HIS A 19 5.78 1.45 -4.27
N LEU A 20 4.84 1.64 -3.35
CA LEU A 20 3.47 2.02 -3.68
C LEU A 20 3.28 3.52 -3.50
N ARG A 21 2.76 4.15 -4.55
CA ARG A 21 2.35 5.55 -4.53
C ARG A 21 0.84 5.65 -4.71
N ILE A 22 0.17 6.18 -3.70
CA ILE A 22 -1.29 6.35 -3.72
C ILE A 22 -1.59 7.83 -3.91
N ALA A 23 -2.36 8.17 -4.95
CA ALA A 23 -2.71 9.55 -5.28
C ALA A 23 -4.19 9.83 -5.06
N ILE A 24 -4.52 10.89 -4.31
CA ILE A 24 -5.90 11.35 -4.16
C ILE A 24 -6.27 12.13 -5.42
N GLN A 25 -7.22 11.61 -6.18
CA GLN A 25 -7.70 12.25 -7.39
C GLN A 25 -8.80 13.28 -7.08
N PRO A 26 -8.88 14.40 -7.83
CA PRO A 26 -10.02 15.29 -7.78
C PRO A 26 -11.34 14.54 -8.06
N THR A 27 -12.38 14.86 -7.30
CA THR A 27 -13.75 14.36 -7.50
C THR A 27 -14.75 15.49 -7.38
N ALA A 28 -16.04 15.23 -7.66
CA ALA A 28 -17.09 16.23 -7.47
C ALA A 28 -17.21 16.69 -6.00
N LEU A 29 -16.92 15.81 -5.02
CA LEU A 29 -16.98 16.12 -3.59
C LEU A 29 -15.67 16.70 -3.05
N LEU A 30 -14.54 16.43 -3.72
CA LEU A 30 -13.23 16.99 -3.40
C LEU A 30 -12.56 17.49 -4.69
N PRO A 31 -12.94 18.70 -5.18
CA PRO A 31 -12.42 19.21 -6.45
C PRO A 31 -10.92 19.56 -6.42
N ASN A 32 -10.39 19.90 -5.24
CA ASN A 32 -8.98 20.19 -5.03
C ASN A 32 -8.46 19.42 -3.81
N PRO A 33 -7.74 18.30 -3.98
CA PRO A 33 -7.20 17.53 -2.87
C PRO A 33 -6.21 18.30 -1.98
N SER A 34 -5.62 19.39 -2.46
CA SER A 34 -4.66 20.21 -1.70
C SER A 34 -5.30 20.97 -0.52
N VAL A 35 -6.64 20.97 -0.42
CA VAL A 35 -7.38 21.54 0.72
C VAL A 35 -7.45 20.59 1.91
N LEU A 36 -7.02 19.34 1.74
CA LEU A 36 -6.98 18.38 2.83
C LEU A 36 -6.00 18.85 3.93
N PRO A 37 -6.35 18.67 5.21
CA PRO A 37 -5.46 19.01 6.31
C PRO A 37 -4.10 18.29 6.18
N PRO A 38 -2.99 18.93 6.54
CA PRO A 38 -1.67 18.29 6.55
C PRO A 38 -1.57 17.14 7.57
N SER A 39 -2.50 17.05 8.52
CA SER A 39 -2.66 15.91 9.43
C SER A 39 -3.28 14.66 8.77
N THR A 40 -3.61 14.73 7.47
CA THR A 40 -4.13 13.59 6.72
C THR A 40 -3.03 12.54 6.53
N THR A 41 -3.33 11.29 6.91
CA THR A 41 -2.39 10.17 6.82
C THR A 41 -3.05 8.95 6.21
N ALA A 42 -2.29 8.15 5.48
CA ALA A 42 -2.74 6.85 5.02
C ALA A 42 -1.98 5.72 5.71
N SER A 43 -2.62 4.56 5.84
CA SER A 43 -2.00 3.34 6.36
C SER A 43 -2.28 2.13 5.46
N LEU A 44 -1.28 1.28 5.28
CA LEU A 44 -1.41 -0.07 4.73
C LEU A 44 -1.24 -1.05 5.88
N THR A 45 -2.30 -1.78 6.20
CA THR A 45 -2.33 -2.73 7.31
C THR A 45 -2.49 -4.14 6.79
N THR A 46 -1.61 -5.04 7.20
CA THR A 46 -1.77 -6.49 7.05
C THR A 46 -1.65 -7.17 8.40
N LEU A 47 -1.69 -8.50 8.46
CA LEU A 47 -1.65 -9.25 9.72
C LEU A 47 -0.33 -9.04 10.49
N SER A 48 0.78 -8.87 9.76
CA SER A 48 2.14 -8.83 10.32
C SER A 48 2.78 -7.44 10.34
N SER A 49 2.26 -6.47 9.58
CA SER A 49 2.87 -5.15 9.45
C SER A 49 1.85 -4.03 9.25
N ILE A 50 2.28 -2.82 9.61
CA ILE A 50 1.55 -1.58 9.34
C ILE A 50 2.55 -0.59 8.74
N HIS A 51 2.26 -0.11 7.55
CA HIS A 51 2.99 0.99 6.92
C HIS A 51 2.15 2.26 7.02
N ARG A 52 2.77 3.41 7.27
CA ARG A 52 2.08 4.70 7.35
C ARG A 52 2.81 5.74 6.52
N ALA A 53 2.05 6.60 5.86
CA ALA A 53 2.57 7.69 5.05
C ALA A 53 1.73 8.96 5.28
N PRO A 54 2.36 10.12 5.52
CA PRO A 54 1.65 11.40 5.56
C PRO A 54 1.29 11.87 4.15
N LEU A 55 0.27 12.72 4.04
CA LEU A 55 -0.09 13.37 2.77
C LEU A 55 1.03 14.32 2.32
N ARG A 56 1.47 14.17 1.08
CA ARG A 56 2.46 15.03 0.43
C ARG A 56 1.79 16.21 -0.28
N VAL A 57 2.60 17.23 -0.59
CA VAL A 57 2.16 18.43 -1.33
C VAL A 57 1.64 18.15 -2.75
N ASP A 58 2.01 17.02 -3.33
CA ASP A 58 1.53 16.55 -4.63
C ASP A 58 0.28 15.66 -4.52
N ASN A 59 -0.39 15.68 -3.37
CA ASN A 59 -1.60 14.91 -3.07
C ASN A 59 -1.40 13.39 -3.10
N THR A 60 -0.20 12.94 -2.74
CA THR A 60 0.13 11.50 -2.71
C THR A 60 0.62 11.01 -1.36
N PHE A 61 0.56 9.69 -1.17
CA PHE A 61 1.16 8.93 -0.07
C PHE A 61 2.21 7.98 -0.64
N ASP A 62 3.40 7.98 -0.06
CA ASP A 62 4.51 7.11 -0.47
C ASP A 62 4.73 6.00 0.57
N PHE A 63 4.47 4.76 0.17
CA PHE A 63 4.77 3.57 0.96
C PHE A 63 5.96 2.84 0.35
N ARG A 64 7.08 2.86 1.07
CA ARG A 64 8.29 2.14 0.68
C ARG A 64 8.35 0.81 1.40
N ASN A 65 9.12 -0.10 0.81
CA ASN A 65 9.40 -1.41 1.39
C ASN A 65 8.14 -2.24 1.67
N VAL A 66 7.16 -2.22 0.75
CA VAL A 66 5.94 -3.05 0.83
C VAL A 66 6.25 -4.42 0.23
N SER A 67 6.14 -5.49 1.00
CA SER A 67 6.33 -6.86 0.49
C SER A 67 5.06 -7.39 -0.18
N SER A 68 5.16 -8.50 -0.90
CA SER A 68 4.00 -9.21 -1.42
C SER A 68 3.00 -9.55 -0.29
N GLY A 69 1.71 -9.41 -0.56
CA GLY A 69 0.65 -9.69 0.40
C GLY A 69 -0.60 -8.85 0.18
N SER A 70 -1.60 -9.10 1.02
CA SER A 70 -2.85 -8.34 1.04
C SER A 70 -2.84 -7.30 2.15
N TYR A 71 -3.19 -6.08 1.81
CA TYR A 71 -3.21 -4.93 2.70
C TYR A 71 -4.57 -4.24 2.67
N LEU A 72 -5.00 -3.75 3.83
CA LEU A 72 -6.06 -2.76 3.96
C LEU A 72 -5.44 -1.37 3.89
N LEU A 73 -5.80 -0.60 2.86
CA LEU A 73 -5.50 0.82 2.73
C LEU A 73 -6.63 1.64 3.38
N ASP A 74 -6.26 2.44 4.38
CA ASP A 74 -7.15 3.39 5.06
C ASP A 74 -6.54 4.79 5.02
N VAL A 75 -7.38 5.81 4.78
CA VAL A 75 -6.99 7.23 4.80
C VAL A 75 -7.71 7.92 5.95
N HIS A 76 -6.94 8.32 6.95
CA HIS A 76 -7.42 9.08 8.09
C HIS A 76 -7.32 10.56 7.80
N CYS A 77 -8.48 11.21 7.75
CA CYS A 77 -8.63 12.66 7.61
C CYS A 77 -9.77 13.13 8.52
N HIS A 78 -9.64 14.31 9.12
CA HIS A 78 -10.67 14.82 10.03
C HIS A 78 -11.83 15.53 9.31
N THR A 79 -11.63 15.94 8.05
CA THR A 79 -12.62 16.69 7.27
C THR A 79 -13.35 15.85 6.23
N HIS A 80 -12.75 14.75 5.77
CA HIS A 80 -13.27 13.90 4.71
C HIS A 80 -13.17 12.44 5.10
N ALA A 81 -14.17 11.66 4.70
CA ALA A 81 -14.14 10.20 4.81
C ALA A 81 -13.73 9.60 3.46
N PHE A 82 -12.84 8.62 3.52
CA PHE A 82 -12.39 7.85 2.35
C PHE A 82 -12.85 6.40 2.50
N ALA A 83 -13.35 5.81 1.42
CA ALA A 83 -13.66 4.40 1.42
C ALA A 83 -12.36 3.58 1.50
N PRO A 84 -12.28 2.55 2.34
CA PRO A 84 -11.09 1.71 2.41
C PRO A 84 -10.92 0.90 1.14
N LEU A 85 -9.68 0.67 0.76
CA LEU A 85 -9.33 -0.20 -0.36
C LEU A 85 -8.57 -1.42 0.14
N ARG A 86 -8.80 -2.57 -0.47
CA ARG A 86 -7.88 -3.70 -0.36
C ARG A 86 -6.86 -3.58 -1.48
N VAL A 87 -5.58 -3.70 -1.15
CA VAL A 87 -4.45 -3.66 -2.08
C VAL A 87 -3.71 -4.98 -1.96
N ASP A 88 -3.66 -5.75 -3.05
CA ASP A 88 -2.82 -6.95 -3.10
C ASP A 88 -1.57 -6.65 -3.94
N VAL A 89 -0.42 -7.06 -3.40
CA VAL A 89 0.89 -6.96 -4.03
C VAL A 89 1.39 -8.37 -4.33
N HIS A 90 1.72 -8.63 -5.58
CA HIS A 90 2.13 -9.94 -6.09
C HIS A 90 3.61 -9.92 -6.51
N GLU A 91 4.35 -10.97 -6.18
CA GLU A 91 5.74 -11.13 -6.61
C GLU A 91 5.81 -11.69 -8.03
N GLY A 92 6.53 -11.01 -8.93
CA GLY A 92 6.89 -11.56 -10.25
C GLY A 92 5.75 -11.69 -11.27
N ASP A 93 4.57 -11.12 -11.01
CA ASP A 93 3.40 -11.22 -11.90
C ASP A 93 3.30 -10.02 -12.88
N VAL A 94 2.56 -10.22 -13.99
CA VAL A 94 2.26 -9.19 -15.01
C VAL A 94 1.43 -8.06 -14.40
N LYS A 95 0.64 -8.37 -13.37
CA LYS A 95 -0.07 -7.40 -12.52
C LYS A 95 0.49 -7.40 -11.11
N GLU A 96 1.62 -6.73 -10.94
CA GLU A 96 2.34 -6.63 -9.66
C GLU A 96 1.48 -6.06 -8.52
N VAL A 97 0.50 -5.21 -8.83
CA VAL A 97 -0.39 -4.59 -7.84
C VAL A 97 -1.81 -4.54 -8.35
N GLU A 98 -2.76 -4.95 -7.51
CA GLU A 98 -4.19 -4.83 -7.74
C GLU A 98 -4.88 -4.17 -6.54
N ALA A 99 -5.94 -3.40 -6.78
CA ALA A 99 -6.67 -2.73 -5.72
C ALA A 99 -8.18 -2.74 -5.97
N TRP A 100 -8.97 -2.87 -4.90
CA TRP A 100 -10.43 -2.93 -4.96
C TRP A 100 -11.07 -2.20 -3.78
N GLY A 101 -12.25 -1.63 -3.99
CA GLY A 101 -13.11 -1.20 -2.90
C GLY A 101 -13.42 -2.36 -1.97
N THR A 102 -13.34 -2.12 -0.66
CA THR A 102 -13.69 -3.12 0.35
C THR A 102 -14.66 -2.55 1.38
N PHE A 103 -15.48 -3.43 1.95
CA PHE A 103 -16.47 -3.07 2.96
C PHE A 103 -16.35 -4.03 4.13
N ARG A 104 -16.48 -3.52 5.36
CA ARG A 104 -16.53 -4.38 6.54
C ARG A 104 -17.73 -5.33 6.44
N GLY A 105 -17.51 -6.61 6.68
CA GLY A 105 -18.57 -7.63 6.73
C GLY A 105 -18.79 -8.43 5.45
N ASN A 106 -18.04 -8.17 4.37
CA ASN A 106 -18.09 -9.01 3.16
C ASN A 106 -17.13 -10.20 3.23
N GLU A 107 -17.48 -11.30 2.54
CA GLU A 107 -16.57 -12.43 2.34
C GLU A 107 -15.32 -12.01 1.56
N TRP A 108 -14.16 -12.61 1.88
CA TRP A 108 -12.86 -12.23 1.32
C TRP A 108 -12.74 -12.38 -0.20
N ALA A 109 -13.55 -13.26 -0.80
CA ALA A 109 -13.61 -13.46 -2.26
C ALA A 109 -14.43 -12.36 -2.98
N ASN A 110 -15.22 -11.57 -2.26
CA ASN A 110 -16.05 -10.52 -2.81
C ASN A 110 -15.21 -9.24 -2.98
N LYS A 111 -14.58 -9.11 -4.15
CA LYS A 111 -13.85 -7.90 -4.55
C LYS A 111 -14.87 -6.88 -5.07
N GLY A 112 -14.91 -5.69 -4.45
CA GLY A 112 -15.75 -4.59 -4.92
C GLY A 112 -15.24 -3.98 -6.22
N GLU A 113 -15.58 -2.71 -6.48
CA GLU A 113 -15.11 -2.00 -7.67
C GLU A 113 -13.57 -1.94 -7.70
N ALA A 114 -12.97 -2.29 -8.85
CA ALA A 114 -11.52 -2.23 -9.03
C ALA A 114 -11.04 -0.77 -9.08
N ALA A 115 -10.05 -0.45 -8.26
CA ALA A 115 -9.37 0.83 -8.32
C ALA A 115 -8.35 0.84 -9.48
N VAL A 116 -8.14 2.01 -10.07
CA VAL A 116 -7.18 2.19 -11.16
C VAL A 116 -5.76 2.06 -10.60
N VAL A 117 -5.04 1.02 -11.05
CA VAL A 117 -3.62 0.83 -10.74
C VAL A 117 -2.80 1.05 -12.01
N ARG A 118 -1.72 1.80 -11.90
CA ARG A 118 -0.77 2.06 -12.99
C ARG A 118 0.64 1.87 -12.48
N LYS A 119 1.50 1.28 -13.32
CA LYS A 119 2.94 1.27 -13.07
C LYS A 119 3.44 2.69 -13.26
N SER A 120 4.11 3.25 -12.25
CA SER A 120 4.81 4.53 -12.41
C SER A 120 6.01 4.28 -13.30
N GLU A 121 6.13 5.01 -14.40
CA GLU A 121 7.39 5.10 -15.13
C GLU A 121 8.36 5.85 -14.22
N GLU A 122 9.45 5.19 -13.84
CA GLU A 122 10.51 5.79 -13.02
C GLU A 122 11.24 6.81 -13.89
N GLY A 123 11.18 8.09 -13.49
CA GLY A 123 11.88 9.20 -14.11
C GLY A 123 13.19 9.51 -13.40
#